data_AF-A0A6A3QY45-F1
#
_entry.id   AF-A0A6A3QY45-F1
#
_cell.length_a   1.000
_cell.length_b   1.000
_cell.length_c   1.000
_cell.angle_alpha   90.00
_cell.angle_beta   90.00
_cell.angle_gamma   90.00
#
_symmetry.space_group_name_H-M   'P 1'
#
loop_
_entity.id
_entity.type
_entity.pdbx_description
1 polymer ?
#
loop_
_entity_poly.entity_id
_entity_poly.type
_entity_poly.pdbx_seq_one_letter_code
_entity_poly.pdbx_strand_id
1 'polypeptide(L)'
;MPDALLSGIAKLLDEKGIGTGAMRKEELESTIRNLLNAAGLYQRSSVQRESQPETCSGTIIYWQRDGIFHRLPESFEFADVDALGVWHLWWFGNPAMGYPPFKGLQPSDFSTTIKRKRYSEWTVLVKHLSDAVKAATNRDLHPPQNQHEADELFNIAMKNVPMKSSAEEKKSRRTDRAATTLRRIREALYEANSDARTMPFRRRKRRATNKLND
;
A
#
# COMPACT_ATOMS: atom_id res chain seq x y z
N MET A 1 -18.82 10.03 -10.81
CA MET A 1 -19.61 9.00 -11.52
C MET A 1 -19.98 9.60 -12.88
N PRO A 2 -19.93 8.89 -14.02
CA PRO A 2 -20.29 9.47 -15.31
C PRO A 2 -21.73 10.03 -15.32
N ASP A 3 -21.92 11.28 -15.75
CA ASP A 3 -23.23 11.96 -15.72
C ASP A 3 -24.29 11.23 -16.56
N ALA A 4 -23.86 10.52 -17.61
CA ALA A 4 -24.72 9.67 -18.43
C ALA A 4 -25.34 8.51 -17.62
N LEU A 5 -24.64 7.95 -16.63
CA LEU A 5 -25.19 6.91 -15.76
C LEU A 5 -26.19 7.48 -14.76
N LEU A 6 -25.89 8.64 -14.17
CA LEU A 6 -26.78 9.30 -13.23
C LEU A 6 -28.10 9.72 -13.92
N SER A 7 -28.00 10.29 -15.13
CA SER A 7 -29.16 10.63 -15.95
C SER A 7 -29.97 9.39 -16.36
N GLY A 8 -29.29 8.29 -16.72
CA GLY A 8 -29.94 7.03 -17.06
C GLY A 8 -30.68 6.37 -15.90
N ILE A 9 -30.10 6.40 -14.70
CA ILE A 9 -30.73 5.87 -13.48
C ILE A 9 -31.92 6.74 -13.05
N ALA A 10 -31.79 8.08 -13.12
CA ALA A 10 -32.88 9.01 -12.82
C ALA A 10 -34.06 8.80 -13.78
N LYS A 11 -33.79 8.74 -15.08
CA LYS A 11 -34.83 8.47 -16.11
C LYS A 11 -35.52 7.12 -15.90
N LEU A 12 -34.79 6.10 -15.46
CA LEU A 12 -35.34 4.77 -15.16
C LEU A 12 -36.27 4.79 -13.94
N LEU A 13 -35.90 5.53 -12.90
CA LEU A 13 -36.73 5.74 -11.71
C LEU A 13 -38.00 6.54 -12.03
N ASP A 14 -37.92 7.48 -12.98
CA ASP A 14 -39.05 8.29 -13.45
C ASP A 14 -39.99 7.51 -14.39
N GLU A 15 -39.45 6.72 -15.33
CA GLU A 15 -40.23 5.97 -16.33
C GLU A 15 -40.89 4.70 -15.77
N LYS A 16 -40.33 4.11 -14.70
CA LYS A 16 -40.83 2.87 -14.08
C LYS A 16 -41.19 3.08 -12.60
N GLY A 17 -41.74 4.27 -12.31
CA GLY A 17 -42.15 4.70 -10.97
C GLY A 17 -42.74 3.57 -10.12
N ILE A 18 -42.38 3.59 -8.83
CA ILE A 18 -42.55 2.58 -7.77
C ILE A 18 -44.03 2.17 -7.49
N GLY A 19 -44.98 2.49 -8.37
CA GLY A 19 -46.42 2.37 -8.13
C GLY A 19 -47.07 1.01 -8.38
N THR A 20 -46.68 0.21 -9.39
CA THR A 20 -47.63 -0.84 -9.88
C THR A 20 -47.04 -2.09 -10.53
N GLY A 21 -45.79 -2.46 -10.23
CA GLY A 21 -45.29 -3.78 -10.62
C GLY A 21 -43.84 -3.98 -10.26
N ALA A 22 -43.53 -5.03 -9.50
CA ALA A 22 -42.17 -5.42 -9.21
C ALA A 22 -41.40 -5.57 -10.54
N MET A 23 -40.43 -4.69 -10.78
CA MET A 23 -39.53 -4.79 -11.93
C MET A 23 -38.96 -6.21 -11.95
N ARG A 24 -39.14 -6.91 -13.06
CA ARG A 24 -38.62 -8.27 -13.18
C ARG A 24 -37.09 -8.20 -13.19
N LYS A 25 -36.45 -9.16 -12.53
CA LYS A 25 -34.99 -9.22 -12.41
C LYS A 25 -34.30 -9.12 -13.76
N GLU A 26 -34.87 -9.74 -14.79
CA GLU A 26 -34.33 -9.77 -16.15
C GLU A 26 -34.38 -8.38 -16.81
N GLU A 27 -35.41 -7.60 -16.53
CA GLU A 27 -35.56 -6.22 -17.03
C GLU A 27 -34.53 -5.31 -16.38
N LEU A 28 -34.32 -5.45 -15.07
CA LEU A 28 -33.26 -4.72 -14.35
C LEU A 28 -31.87 -5.07 -14.88
N GLU A 29 -31.58 -6.36 -15.05
CA GLU A 29 -30.29 -6.84 -15.58
C GLU A 29 -30.01 -6.32 -16.99
N SER A 30 -31.00 -6.36 -17.89
CA SER A 30 -30.86 -5.84 -19.26
C SER A 30 -30.57 -4.35 -19.28
N THR A 31 -31.22 -3.59 -18.40
CA THR A 31 -31.09 -2.14 -18.35
C THR A 31 -29.74 -1.73 -17.79
N ILE A 32 -29.25 -2.41 -16.74
CA ILE A 32 -27.90 -2.19 -16.20
C ILE A 32 -26.85 -2.45 -17.28
N ARG A 33 -26.98 -3.54 -18.05
CA ARG A 33 -26.05 -3.85 -19.15
C ARG A 33 -26.03 -2.75 -20.21
N ASN A 34 -27.19 -2.20 -20.55
CA ASN A 34 -27.31 -1.12 -21.53
C ASN A 34 -26.69 0.19 -21.03
N LEU A 35 -26.92 0.54 -19.75
CA LEU A 35 -26.32 1.72 -19.14
C LEU A 35 -24.79 1.61 -19.05
N LEU A 36 -24.28 0.45 -18.67
CA LEU A 36 -22.84 0.19 -18.63
C LEU A 36 -22.22 0.24 -20.04
N ASN A 37 -22.90 -0.28 -21.07
CA ASN A 37 -22.48 -0.16 -22.47
C ASN A 37 -22.43 1.31 -22.91
N ALA A 38 -23.48 2.09 -22.66
CA ALA A 38 -23.56 3.48 -23.06
C ALA A 38 -22.50 4.36 -22.38
N ALA A 39 -22.12 4.02 -21.15
CA ALA A 39 -21.05 4.70 -20.42
C ALA A 39 -19.64 4.23 -20.81
N GLY A 40 -19.51 3.30 -21.77
CA GLY A 40 -18.23 2.70 -22.16
C GLY A 40 -17.60 1.81 -21.08
N LEU A 41 -18.38 1.39 -20.08
CA LEU A 41 -17.92 0.59 -18.93
C LEU A 41 -18.20 -0.91 -19.09
N TYR A 42 -18.88 -1.33 -20.16
CA TYR A 42 -19.17 -2.72 -20.44
C TYR A 42 -18.27 -3.24 -21.56
N GLN A 43 -17.24 -4.01 -21.20
CA GLN A 43 -16.47 -4.81 -22.14
C GLN A 43 -16.94 -6.25 -22.03
N ARG A 44 -17.65 -6.73 -23.06
CA ARG A 44 -17.94 -8.15 -23.24
C ARG A 44 -16.67 -8.82 -23.73
N SER A 45 -15.84 -9.29 -22.81
CA SER A 45 -14.69 -10.14 -23.14
C SER A 45 -15.21 -11.52 -23.57
N SER A 46 -15.66 -11.65 -24.82
CA SER A 46 -15.64 -12.94 -25.50
C SER A 46 -14.24 -13.14 -26.08
N VAL A 47 -13.31 -13.54 -25.23
CA VAL A 47 -12.02 -14.07 -25.68
C VAL A 47 -11.88 -15.46 -25.09
N GLN A 48 -11.82 -16.44 -26.00
CA GLN A 48 -11.57 -17.84 -25.74
C GLN A 48 -10.36 -17.99 -24.82
N ARG A 49 -10.46 -18.92 -23.86
CA ARG A 49 -9.33 -19.42 -23.10
C ARG A 49 -8.30 -20.00 -24.08
N GLU A 50 -7.23 -19.25 -24.29
CA GLU A 50 -5.97 -19.83 -24.73
C GLU A 50 -4.87 -19.26 -23.85
N SER A 51 -4.11 -20.16 -23.26
CA SER A 51 -3.19 -19.98 -22.15
C SER A 51 -2.07 -18.97 -22.46
N GLN A 52 -2.08 -17.82 -21.79
CA GLN A 52 -0.94 -16.89 -21.71
C GLN A 52 -0.86 -16.23 -20.32
N PRO A 53 0.35 -15.88 -19.84
CA PRO A 53 0.63 -15.69 -18.42
C PRO A 53 -0.08 -14.45 -17.89
N GLU A 54 -0.52 -14.55 -16.64
CA GLU A 54 -1.36 -13.58 -15.97
C GLU A 54 -0.69 -12.21 -15.85
N THR A 55 -0.95 -11.35 -16.83
CA THR A 55 -0.85 -9.91 -16.63
C THR A 55 -2.07 -9.50 -15.81
N CYS A 56 -1.96 -9.58 -14.49
CA CYS A 56 -2.97 -9.11 -13.54
C CYS A 56 -3.26 -7.62 -13.81
N SER A 57 -4.26 -7.35 -14.64
CA SER A 57 -4.92 -6.05 -14.69
C SER A 57 -5.64 -5.87 -13.34
N GLY A 58 -4.90 -5.28 -12.40
CA GLY A 58 -5.20 -5.23 -10.98
C GLY A 58 -6.54 -4.55 -10.70
N THR A 59 -7.53 -5.35 -10.34
CA THR A 59 -8.77 -4.83 -9.78
C THR A 59 -8.45 -4.20 -8.43
N ILE A 60 -8.56 -2.88 -8.32
CA ILE A 60 -8.39 -2.17 -7.05
C ILE A 60 -9.63 -2.41 -6.20
N ILE A 61 -9.46 -3.08 -5.07
CA ILE A 61 -10.54 -3.32 -4.10
C ILE A 61 -10.64 -2.14 -3.15
N TYR A 62 -11.85 -1.62 -2.98
CA TYR A 62 -12.16 -0.57 -2.02
C TYR A 62 -12.99 -1.11 -0.86
N TRP A 63 -12.72 -0.57 0.33
CA TRP A 63 -13.34 -0.96 1.59
C TRP A 63 -14.08 0.23 2.18
N GLN A 64 -15.36 0.07 2.49
CA GLN A 64 -16.14 1.14 3.09
C GLN A 64 -15.94 1.15 4.61
N ARG A 65 -15.49 2.29 5.15
CA ARG A 65 -15.37 2.55 6.59
C ARG A 65 -15.69 4.02 6.84
N ASP A 66 -16.45 4.34 7.89
CA ASP A 66 -16.79 5.72 8.25
C ASP A 66 -17.46 6.54 7.11
N GLY A 67 -18.18 5.86 6.20
CA GLY A 67 -18.79 6.51 5.02
C GLY A 67 -17.79 6.89 3.92
N ILE A 68 -16.51 6.51 4.04
CA ILE A 68 -15.44 6.80 3.10
C ILE A 68 -14.90 5.48 2.52
N PHE A 69 -14.48 5.52 1.25
CA PHE A 69 -13.81 4.39 0.60
C PHE A 69 -12.31 4.43 0.87
N HIS A 70 -11.80 3.38 1.51
CA HIS A 70 -10.38 3.17 1.80
C HIS A 70 -9.79 2.09 0.89
N ARG A 71 -8.48 2.20 0.65
CA ARG A 71 -7.73 1.21 -0.15
C ARG A 71 -7.33 -0.04 0.64
N LEU A 72 -7.56 -0.05 1.94
CA LEU A 72 -7.27 -1.16 2.83
C LEU A 72 -8.47 -1.46 3.75
N PRO A 73 -8.70 -2.73 4.11
CA PRO A 73 -9.73 -3.09 5.07
C PRO A 73 -9.37 -2.59 6.47
N GLU A 74 -10.37 -2.41 7.33
CA GLU A 74 -10.14 -2.01 8.73
C GLU A 74 -9.29 -3.04 9.51
N SER A 75 -9.49 -4.32 9.20
CA SER A 75 -8.78 -5.47 9.75
C SER A 75 -7.35 -5.66 9.21
N PHE A 76 -6.87 -4.79 8.31
CA PHE A 76 -5.53 -4.89 7.74
C PHE A 76 -4.46 -4.89 8.83
N GLU A 77 -3.55 -5.85 8.80
CA GLU A 77 -2.39 -5.90 9.69
C GLU A 77 -1.08 -5.90 8.90
N PHE A 78 -0.09 -5.20 9.44
CA PHE A 78 1.24 -5.16 8.83
C PHE A 78 2.00 -6.44 9.10
N ALA A 79 2.44 -7.11 8.03
CA ALA A 79 3.36 -8.23 8.11
C ALA A 79 4.70 -7.82 8.76
N ASP A 80 5.26 -8.71 9.57
CA ASP A 80 6.60 -8.55 10.15
C ASP A 80 7.65 -8.99 9.12
N VAL A 81 8.00 -8.08 8.22
CA VAL A 81 8.91 -8.31 7.09
C VAL A 81 10.23 -7.56 7.26
N ASP A 82 11.24 -8.01 6.53
CA ASP A 82 12.51 -7.31 6.36
C ASP A 82 12.40 -6.16 5.36
N ALA A 83 13.50 -5.44 5.14
CA ALA A 83 13.52 -4.28 4.24
C ALA A 83 13.18 -4.65 2.78
N LEU A 84 13.55 -5.85 2.32
CA LEU A 84 13.21 -6.34 0.99
C LEU A 84 11.71 -6.61 0.88
N GLY A 85 11.10 -7.25 1.88
CA GLY A 85 9.65 -7.46 1.91
C GLY A 85 8.87 -6.14 1.90
N VAL A 86 9.35 -5.12 2.63
CA VAL A 86 8.77 -3.76 2.54
C VAL A 86 8.90 -3.20 1.13
N TRP A 87 10.06 -3.36 0.50
CA TRP A 87 10.31 -2.89 -0.87
C TRP A 87 9.36 -3.55 -1.88
N HIS A 88 9.16 -4.87 -1.82
CA HIS A 88 8.18 -5.55 -2.68
C HIS A 88 6.75 -5.10 -2.43
N LEU A 89 6.33 -5.00 -1.16
CA LEU A 89 4.99 -4.50 -0.81
C LEU A 89 4.78 -3.05 -1.28
N TRP A 90 5.85 -2.25 -1.30
CA TRP A 90 5.81 -0.87 -1.79
C TRP A 90 5.42 -0.76 -3.25
N TRP A 91 6.02 -1.61 -4.10
CA TRP A 91 5.86 -1.57 -5.55
C TRP A 91 4.72 -2.44 -6.08
N PHE A 92 4.48 -3.61 -5.47
CA PHE A 92 3.55 -4.61 -5.99
C PHE A 92 2.35 -4.86 -5.07
N GLY A 93 2.42 -4.43 -3.82
CA GLY A 93 1.38 -4.73 -2.83
C GLY A 93 1.29 -6.23 -2.54
N ASN A 94 0.09 -6.71 -2.23
CA ASN A 94 -0.17 -8.14 -2.04
C ASN A 94 -1.42 -8.54 -2.86
N PRO A 95 -1.25 -8.99 -4.11
CA PRO A 95 -2.36 -9.37 -4.98
C PRO A 95 -3.22 -10.50 -4.41
N ALA A 96 -2.61 -11.46 -3.70
CA ALA A 96 -3.34 -12.59 -3.10
C ALA A 96 -4.36 -12.13 -2.04
N MET A 97 -4.10 -10.99 -1.41
CA MET A 97 -5.01 -10.36 -0.44
C MET A 97 -5.77 -9.16 -1.01
N GLY A 98 -5.58 -8.85 -2.30
CA GLY A 98 -6.16 -7.68 -2.94
C GLY A 98 -5.61 -6.34 -2.41
N TYR A 99 -4.44 -6.34 -1.77
CA TYR A 99 -3.83 -5.12 -1.26
C TYR A 99 -3.05 -4.42 -2.37
N PRO A 100 -3.33 -3.14 -2.65
CA PRO A 100 -2.61 -2.41 -3.69
C PRO A 100 -1.16 -2.12 -3.27
N PRO A 101 -0.31 -1.71 -4.22
CA PRO A 101 1.01 -1.18 -3.92
C PRO A 101 0.99 -0.09 -2.85
N PHE A 102 1.87 -0.19 -1.86
CA PHE A 102 1.86 0.73 -0.72
C PHE A 102 2.26 2.15 -1.12
N LYS A 103 2.99 2.33 -2.23
CA LYS A 103 3.32 3.66 -2.77
C LYS A 103 2.12 4.57 -3.00
N GLY A 104 0.96 3.99 -3.34
CA GLY A 104 -0.27 4.73 -3.63
C GLY A 104 -1.19 4.93 -2.43
N LEU A 105 -0.79 4.48 -1.23
CA LEU A 105 -1.60 4.58 -0.02
C LEU A 105 -1.40 5.91 0.69
N GLN A 106 -2.41 6.31 1.44
CA GLN A 106 -2.38 7.49 2.31
C GLN A 106 -2.47 7.08 3.78
N PRO A 107 -1.97 7.90 4.72
CA PRO A 107 -2.16 7.63 6.15
C PRO A 107 -3.63 7.45 6.56
N SER A 108 -4.56 8.10 5.86
CA SER A 108 -6.01 7.95 6.07
C SER A 108 -6.55 6.55 5.74
N ASP A 109 -5.86 5.77 4.89
CA ASP A 109 -6.26 4.39 4.59
C ASP A 109 -6.14 3.48 5.82
N PHE A 110 -5.28 3.82 6.79
CA PHE A 110 -5.04 3.02 7.98
C PHE A 110 -5.96 3.41 9.14
N SER A 111 -6.64 2.41 9.71
CA SER A 111 -7.64 2.56 10.78
C SER A 111 -7.06 3.12 12.07
N THR A 112 -5.86 2.70 12.47
CA THR A 112 -5.27 3.08 13.77
C THR A 112 -4.02 3.95 13.63
N THR A 113 -3.78 4.82 14.62
CA THR A 113 -2.56 5.65 14.68
C THR A 113 -1.27 4.82 14.68
N ILE A 114 -1.30 3.61 15.25
CA ILE A 114 -0.16 2.69 15.24
C ILE A 114 0.13 2.23 13.81
N LYS A 115 -0.90 1.84 13.05
CA LYS A 115 -0.78 1.45 11.63
C LYS A 115 -0.28 2.62 10.79
N ARG A 116 -0.78 3.83 11.01
CA ARG A 116 -0.29 5.06 10.36
C ARG A 116 1.18 5.32 10.62
N LYS A 117 1.62 5.20 11.88
CA LYS A 117 3.03 5.37 12.25
C LYS A 117 3.92 4.34 11.54
N ARG A 118 3.50 3.08 11.49
CA ARG A 118 4.25 2.01 10.81
C ARG A 118 4.33 2.25 9.30
N TYR A 119 3.26 2.73 8.67
CA TYR A 119 3.30 3.19 7.29
C TYR A 119 4.33 4.30 7.08
N SER A 120 4.33 5.33 7.93
CA SER A 120 5.32 6.41 7.85
C SER A 120 6.76 5.92 8.01
N GLU A 121 7.01 4.93 8.87
CA GLU A 121 8.32 4.30 8.98
C GLU A 121 8.73 3.59 7.67
N TRP A 122 7.83 2.84 7.05
CA TRP A 122 8.07 2.20 5.76
C TRP A 122 8.31 3.22 4.65
N THR A 123 7.55 4.32 4.60
CA THR A 123 7.76 5.41 3.65
C THR A 123 9.16 6.01 3.77
N VAL A 124 9.64 6.23 5.01
CA VAL A 124 10.99 6.78 5.24
C VAL A 124 12.07 5.78 4.83
N LEU A 125 11.89 4.49 5.13
CA LEU A 125 12.81 3.44 4.69
C LEU A 125 12.93 3.40 3.17
N VAL A 126 11.79 3.32 2.47
CA VAL A 126 11.77 3.28 1.00
C VAL A 126 12.34 4.55 0.39
N LYS A 127 12.12 5.71 1.01
CA LYS A 127 12.74 6.97 0.58
C LYS A 127 14.27 6.86 0.63
N HIS A 128 14.85 6.42 1.75
CA HIS A 128 16.31 6.26 1.84
C HIS A 128 16.86 5.27 0.80
N LEU A 129 16.16 4.16 0.56
CA LEU A 129 16.54 3.20 -0.47
C LEU A 129 16.47 3.83 -1.87
N SER A 130 15.40 4.56 -2.17
CA SER A 130 15.21 5.24 -3.46
C SER A 130 16.27 6.31 -3.70
N ASP A 131 16.60 7.10 -2.68
CA ASP A 131 17.63 8.13 -2.72
C ASP A 131 19.02 7.49 -2.99
N ALA A 132 19.30 6.33 -2.37
CA ALA A 132 20.53 5.58 -2.60
C ALA A 132 20.63 5.03 -4.03
N VAL A 133 19.54 4.52 -4.60
CA VAL A 133 19.51 4.09 -6.02
C VAL A 133 19.74 5.28 -6.94
N LYS A 134 19.08 6.41 -6.68
CA LYS A 134 19.23 7.63 -7.46
C LYS A 134 20.67 8.14 -7.43
N ALA A 135 21.30 8.15 -6.25
CA ALA A 135 22.70 8.54 -6.11
C ALA A 135 23.65 7.59 -6.86
N ALA A 136 23.39 6.28 -6.85
CA ALA A 136 24.25 5.29 -7.50
C ALA A 136 24.12 5.25 -9.03
N THR A 137 22.89 5.46 -9.55
CA THR A 137 22.59 5.32 -10.98
C THR A 137 22.47 6.66 -11.72
N ASN A 138 22.44 7.79 -11.00
CA ASN A 138 22.14 9.12 -11.51
C ASN A 138 20.81 9.21 -12.29
N ARG A 139 19.84 8.35 -11.96
CA ARG A 139 18.52 8.30 -12.60
C ARG A 139 17.42 8.36 -11.54
N ASP A 140 16.30 8.97 -11.91
CA ASP A 140 15.11 8.93 -11.08
C ASP A 140 14.53 7.51 -11.04
N LEU A 141 14.06 7.11 -9.86
CA LEU A 141 13.54 5.77 -9.65
C LEU A 141 12.13 5.65 -10.25
N HIS A 142 12.00 4.83 -11.29
CA HIS A 142 10.71 4.43 -11.84
C HIS A 142 10.14 3.22 -11.09
N PRO A 143 8.81 3.03 -11.10
CA PRO A 143 8.21 1.80 -10.59
C PRO A 143 8.80 0.58 -11.33
N PRO A 144 9.31 -0.44 -10.62
CA PRO A 144 9.83 -1.65 -11.25
C PRO A 144 8.71 -2.39 -11.99
N GLN A 145 9.02 -2.95 -13.16
CA GLN A 145 8.06 -3.70 -13.98
C GLN A 145 7.80 -5.09 -13.44
N ASN A 146 8.80 -5.70 -12.80
CA ASN A 146 8.73 -7.06 -12.27
C ASN A 146 9.57 -7.20 -11.00
N GLN A 147 9.41 -8.33 -10.32
CA GLN A 147 10.05 -8.59 -9.04
C GLN A 147 11.59 -8.65 -9.14
N HIS A 148 12.12 -9.18 -10.24
CA HIS A 148 13.56 -9.26 -10.48
C HIS A 148 14.19 -7.86 -10.57
N GLU A 149 13.60 -6.96 -11.34
CA GLU A 149 14.05 -5.56 -11.42
C GLU A 149 13.97 -4.88 -10.04
N ALA A 150 12.93 -5.15 -9.26
CA ALA A 150 12.83 -4.63 -7.90
C ALA A 150 13.95 -5.15 -7.00
N ASP A 151 14.34 -6.42 -7.12
CA ASP A 151 15.45 -7.03 -6.38
C ASP A 151 16.79 -6.42 -6.76
N GLU A 152 17.04 -6.20 -8.06
CA GLU A 152 18.25 -5.53 -8.53
C GLU A 152 18.37 -4.11 -7.98
N LEU A 153 17.29 -3.32 -8.07
CA LEU A 153 17.25 -1.96 -7.53
C LEU A 153 17.43 -1.95 -6.01
N PHE A 154 16.84 -2.92 -5.30
CA PHE A 154 17.04 -3.07 -3.87
C PHE A 154 18.51 -3.40 -3.52
N ASN A 155 19.14 -4.31 -4.27
CA ASN A 155 20.54 -4.66 -4.06
C ASN A 155 21.47 -3.47 -4.33
N ILE A 156 21.18 -2.66 -5.34
CA ILE A 156 21.88 -1.39 -5.59
C ILE A 156 21.68 -0.45 -4.41
N ALA A 157 20.44 -0.30 -3.93
CA ALA A 157 20.14 0.54 -2.77
C ALA A 157 20.94 0.13 -1.54
N MET A 158 20.91 -1.16 -1.18
CA MET A 158 21.57 -1.69 0.01
C MET A 158 23.09 -1.59 -0.03
N LYS A 159 23.71 -1.63 -1.22
CA LYS A 159 25.16 -1.41 -1.38
C LYS A 159 25.57 0.05 -1.18
N ASN A 160 24.67 1.00 -1.45
CA ASN A 160 24.99 2.43 -1.48
C ASN A 160 24.37 3.21 -0.30
N VAL A 161 23.40 2.63 0.41
CA VAL A 161 22.77 3.29 1.55
C VAL A 161 23.76 3.34 2.72
N PRO A 162 23.95 4.50 3.37
CA PRO A 162 24.78 4.58 4.56
C PRO A 162 24.11 3.76 5.66
N MET A 163 24.83 2.74 6.14
CA MET A 163 24.31 1.84 7.15
C MET A 163 25.41 1.51 8.15
N LYS A 164 25.08 1.66 9.44
CA LYS A 164 26.00 1.33 10.52
C LYS A 164 26.17 -0.18 10.58
N SER A 165 27.40 -0.69 10.63
CA SER A 165 27.66 -2.12 10.81
C SER A 165 27.11 -2.60 12.16
N SER A 166 26.49 -3.78 12.17
CA SER A 166 26.03 -4.35 13.43
C SER A 166 27.22 -4.95 14.17
N ALA A 167 27.41 -4.59 15.44
CA ALA A 167 28.36 -5.32 16.29
C ALA A 167 28.03 -6.83 16.38
N GLU A 168 26.77 -7.21 16.05
CA GLU A 168 26.26 -8.58 16.01
C GLU A 168 26.33 -9.23 14.60
N GLU A 169 26.93 -8.59 13.59
CA GLU A 169 27.21 -9.24 12.28
C GLU A 169 28.09 -10.49 12.43
N LYS A 170 28.79 -10.63 13.57
CA LYS A 170 29.53 -11.85 13.93
C LYS A 170 28.63 -13.02 14.38
N LYS A 171 27.31 -12.84 14.58
CA LYS A 171 26.40 -13.87 15.14
C LYS A 171 25.05 -14.06 14.44
N SER A 172 24.52 -13.11 13.68
CA SER A 172 23.14 -13.25 13.15
C SER A 172 23.09 -13.97 11.79
N ARG A 173 22.36 -15.10 11.76
CA ARG A 173 21.98 -15.85 10.54
C ARG A 173 20.62 -15.40 9.97
N ARG A 174 19.97 -14.41 10.59
CA ARG A 174 18.58 -14.00 10.32
C ARG A 174 18.56 -12.61 9.69
N THR A 175 17.75 -12.42 8.64
CA THR A 175 17.57 -11.10 8.01
C THR A 175 16.99 -10.10 9.01
N ASP A 176 17.52 -8.87 8.99
CA ASP A 176 17.08 -7.80 9.87
C ASP A 176 15.64 -7.38 9.52
N ARG A 177 14.80 -7.21 10.54
CA ARG A 177 13.47 -6.59 10.37
C ARG A 177 13.60 -5.20 9.76
N ALA A 178 12.62 -4.77 8.97
CA ALA A 178 12.63 -3.47 8.32
C ALA A 178 12.87 -2.29 9.29
N ALA A 179 12.30 -2.37 10.50
CA ALA A 179 12.50 -1.37 11.55
C ALA A 179 13.97 -1.29 12.01
N THR A 180 14.66 -2.43 12.09
CA THR A 180 16.09 -2.51 12.43
C THR A 180 16.94 -1.91 11.32
N THR A 181 16.66 -2.24 10.06
CA THR A 181 17.36 -1.65 8.89
C THR A 181 17.23 -0.13 8.89
N LEU A 182 15.99 0.39 9.04
CA LEU A 182 15.75 1.83 9.09
C LEU A 182 16.48 2.51 10.26
N ARG A 183 16.51 1.86 11.43
CA ARG A 183 17.26 2.36 12.59
C ARG A 183 18.75 2.49 12.27
N ARG A 184 19.37 1.48 11.67
CA ARG A 184 20.80 1.48 11.30
C ARG A 184 21.14 2.56 10.26
N ILE A 185 20.24 2.79 9.30
CA ILE A 185 20.37 3.88 8.32
C ILE A 185 20.35 5.24 9.04
N ARG A 186 19.38 5.45 9.95
CA ARG A 186 19.29 6.70 10.71
C ARG A 186 20.50 6.94 11.62
N GLU A 187 20.99 5.90 12.28
CA GLU A 187 22.19 5.98 13.11
C GLU A 187 23.42 6.38 12.27
N ALA A 188 23.61 5.77 11.10
CA ALA A 188 24.71 6.15 10.21
C ALA A 188 24.61 7.59 9.69
N LEU A 189 23.42 8.02 9.29
CA LEU A 189 23.17 9.40 8.84
C LEU A 189 23.39 10.41 9.97
N TYR A 190 23.05 10.05 11.20
CA TYR A 190 23.27 10.87 12.37
C TYR A 190 24.77 11.02 12.68
N GLU A 191 25.53 9.92 12.63
CA GLU A 191 26.98 9.91 12.85
C GLU A 191 27.75 10.67 11.77
N ALA A 192 27.29 10.63 10.52
CA ALA A 192 27.90 11.37 9.42
C ALA A 192 27.62 12.88 9.46
N ASN A 193 26.69 13.34 10.30
CA ASN A 193 26.28 14.74 10.35
C ASN A 193 26.94 15.47 11.53
N SER A 194 27.92 16.33 11.25
CA SER A 194 28.70 17.08 12.25
C SER A 194 27.85 18.02 13.11
N ASP A 195 26.69 18.45 12.59
CA ASP A 195 25.80 19.41 13.24
C ASP A 195 24.66 18.71 14.00
N ALA A 196 24.69 17.39 14.09
CA ALA A 196 23.63 16.62 14.69
C ALA A 196 23.55 16.87 16.21
N ARG A 197 22.39 17.36 16.65
CA ARG A 197 22.13 17.68 18.06
C ARG A 197 22.07 16.39 18.89
N THR A 198 23.11 16.16 19.69
CA THR A 198 23.18 15.02 20.62
C THR A 198 22.26 15.25 21.80
N MET A 199 21.10 14.58 21.77
CA MET A 199 20.16 14.59 22.88
C MET A 199 20.48 13.43 23.82
N PRO A 200 20.76 13.69 25.11
CA PRO A 200 21.03 12.63 26.07
C PRO A 200 19.81 11.71 26.19
N PHE A 201 20.06 10.40 26.27
CA PHE A 201 19.00 9.40 26.42
C PHE A 201 18.17 9.71 27.67
N ARG A 202 16.89 10.01 27.48
CA ARG A 202 15.95 10.25 28.56
C ARG A 202 15.00 9.08 28.68
N ARG A 203 15.11 8.33 29.79
CA ARG A 203 14.24 7.18 30.07
C ARG A 203 12.77 7.65 30.11
N ARG A 204 11.92 7.03 29.29
CA ARG A 204 10.48 7.33 29.27
C ARG A 204 9.87 7.06 30.65
N LYS A 205 9.20 8.04 31.26
CA LYS A 205 8.42 7.85 32.50
C LYS A 205 7.38 6.76 32.24
N ARG A 206 7.48 5.64 32.96
CA ARG A 206 6.42 4.62 32.98
C ARG A 206 5.22 5.22 33.70
N ARG A 207 4.03 5.09 33.11
CA ARG A 207 2.79 5.40 33.84
C ARG A 207 2.68 4.40 34.97
N ALA A 208 2.57 4.88 36.20
CA ALA A 208 2.25 4.04 37.34
C ALA A 208 0.84 3.48 37.09
N THR A 209 0.73 2.15 37.03
CA THR A 209 -0.55 1.46 37.18
C THR A 209 -0.99 1.69 38.61
N ASN A 210 -1.93 2.59 38.82
CA ASN A 210 -2.66 2.66 40.09
C ASN A 210 -3.36 1.31 40.24
N LYS A 211 -2.88 0.50 41.18
CA LYS A 211 -3.64 -0.64 41.69
C LYS A 211 -4.82 -0.03 42.46
N LEU A 212 -6.04 -0.28 41.98
CA LEU A 212 -7.22 -0.22 42.84
C LEU A 212 -6.95 -1.20 43.99
N ASN A 213 -6.94 -0.71 45.22
CA ASN A 213 -7.11 -1.56 46.39
C ASN A 213 -8.61 -1.82 46.54
N ASP A 214 -8.92 -3.09 46.86
CA ASP A 214 -10.25 -3.60 47.22
C ASP A 214 -10.92 -2.81 48.37
#